data_AF-H0GAZ1-F1
#
_entry.id   AF-H0GAZ1-F1
#
_cell.length_a   1.000
_cell.length_b   1.000
_cell.length_c   1.000
_cell.angle_alpha   90.00
_cell.angle_beta   90.00
_cell.angle_gamma   90.00
#
_symmetry.space_group_name_H-M   'P 1'
#
loop_
_entity.id
_entity.type
_entity.pdbx_description
1 polymer ?
#
loop_
_entity_poly.entity_id
_entity_poly.type
_entity_poly.pdbx_seq_one_letter_code
_entity_poly.pdbx_strand_id
1 'polypeptide(L)'
;MATFISDYFDVDAALFESYGALNSIVNDLPLFIDPFLLFYSEKPEYIALHEAIITYFVFLRDRAAAGPVSEGELRNWCCFKEVRQNPLGFSVSGNGGAGLGMDFARNLHANLNVIFPDFGKRRSPKAATWRKSA
;
A
#
# COMPACT_ATOMS: atom_id res chain seq x y z
N MET A 1 -23.11 -9.92 19.77
CA MET A 1 -22.98 -8.75 18.87
C MET A 1 -23.06 -9.30 17.46
N ALA A 2 -24.06 -8.91 16.68
CA ALA A 2 -24.26 -9.44 15.32
C ALA A 2 -23.09 -9.00 14.43
N THR A 3 -22.49 -9.95 13.73
CA THR A 3 -21.34 -9.71 12.83
C THR A 3 -21.76 -9.57 11.37
N PHE A 4 -22.91 -10.15 11.01
CA PHE A 4 -23.47 -10.20 9.66
C PHE A 4 -24.69 -9.29 9.53
N ILE A 5 -24.94 -8.78 8.32
CA ILE A 5 -26.14 -7.99 7.99
C ILE A 5 -27.38 -8.86 8.15
N SER A 6 -27.30 -10.11 7.71
CA SER A 6 -28.35 -11.13 7.89
C SER A 6 -28.82 -11.24 9.34
N ASP A 7 -27.87 -11.32 10.28
CA ASP A 7 -28.17 -11.56 11.70
C ASP A 7 -28.75 -10.32 12.38
N TYR A 8 -28.38 -9.12 11.92
CA TYR A 8 -28.84 -7.87 12.51
C TYR A 8 -30.23 -7.47 12.01
N PHE A 9 -30.52 -7.72 10.73
CA PHE A 9 -31.79 -7.36 10.09
C PHE A 9 -32.77 -8.52 9.96
N ASP A 10 -32.42 -9.71 10.45
CA ASP A 10 -33.22 -10.94 10.35
C ASP A 10 -33.57 -11.27 8.88
N VAL A 11 -32.55 -11.20 8.02
CA VAL A 11 -32.65 -11.51 6.58
C VAL A 11 -31.93 -12.81 6.29
N ASP A 12 -32.51 -13.68 5.46
CA ASP A 12 -31.89 -14.93 5.04
C ASP A 12 -30.51 -14.69 4.39
N ALA A 13 -29.47 -15.32 4.93
CA ALA A 13 -28.11 -15.24 4.43
C ALA A 13 -27.97 -15.77 2.99
N ALA A 14 -28.81 -16.73 2.58
CA ALA A 14 -28.80 -17.28 1.22
C ALA A 14 -29.13 -16.20 0.16
N LEU A 15 -29.88 -15.15 0.55
CA LEU A 15 -30.18 -14.03 -0.32
C LEU A 15 -28.89 -13.28 -0.71
N PHE A 16 -27.99 -13.05 0.24
CA PHE A 16 -26.73 -12.37 -0.04
C PHE A 16 -25.85 -13.14 -1.03
N GLU A 17 -25.76 -14.47 -0.88
CA GLU A 17 -25.02 -15.32 -1.83
C GLU A 17 -25.63 -15.25 -3.24
N SER A 18 -26.96 -15.30 -3.34
CA SER A 18 -27.65 -15.28 -4.64
C SER A 18 -27.44 -13.97 -5.41
N TYR A 19 -27.28 -12.85 -4.69
CA TYR A 19 -27.00 -11.54 -5.29
C TYR A 19 -25.49 -11.25 -5.43
N GLY A 20 -24.60 -12.12 -4.92
CA GLY A 20 -23.17 -11.81 -4.81
C GLY A 20 -22.88 -10.61 -3.90
N ALA A 21 -23.76 -10.36 -2.93
CA ALA A 21 -23.69 -9.21 -2.04
C ALA A 21 -22.85 -9.49 -0.78
N LEU A 22 -22.27 -8.44 -0.22
CA LEU A 22 -21.44 -8.52 0.97
C LEU A 22 -22.31 -8.59 2.23
N ASN A 23 -22.07 -9.59 3.09
CA ASN A 23 -22.82 -9.80 4.32
C ASN A 23 -21.98 -9.49 5.57
N SER A 24 -21.38 -8.30 5.68
CA SER A 24 -20.57 -7.91 6.86
C SER A 24 -21.00 -6.55 7.41
N ILE A 25 -21.17 -6.46 8.74
CA ILE A 25 -21.47 -5.20 9.45
C ILE A 25 -20.23 -4.61 10.13
N VAL A 26 -19.30 -5.45 10.54
CA VAL A 26 -18.24 -5.05 11.48
C VAL A 26 -17.08 -4.37 10.75
N ASN A 27 -16.77 -4.84 9.55
CA ASN A 27 -15.60 -4.45 8.80
C ASN A 27 -15.83 -4.52 7.29
N ASP A 28 -15.22 -3.57 6.60
CA ASP A 28 -15.11 -3.55 5.14
C ASP A 28 -14.31 -4.78 4.64
N LEU A 29 -14.44 -5.13 3.36
CA LEU A 29 -13.64 -6.19 2.77
C LEU A 29 -12.16 -5.72 2.79
N PRO A 30 -11.21 -6.52 3.31
CA PRO A 30 -9.79 -6.19 3.27
C PRO A 30 -9.24 -6.40 1.85
N LEU A 31 -9.83 -5.74 0.86
CA LEU A 31 -9.35 -5.72 -0.52
C LEU A 31 -8.22 -4.72 -0.61
N PHE A 32 -7.00 -5.22 -0.43
CA PHE A 32 -5.80 -4.47 -0.75
C PHE A 32 -5.43 -4.72 -2.20
N ILE A 33 -5.35 -3.65 -3.00
CA ILE A 33 -4.70 -3.72 -4.31
C ILE A 33 -3.21 -3.59 -4.04
N ASP A 34 -2.48 -4.67 -4.30
CA ASP A 34 -1.03 -4.64 -4.19
C ASP A 34 -0.46 -3.61 -5.19
N PRO A 35 0.20 -2.53 -4.73
CA PRO A 35 0.76 -1.51 -5.61
C PRO A 35 1.86 -2.07 -6.53
N PHE A 36 2.45 -3.23 -6.20
CA PHE A 36 3.39 -3.92 -7.09
C PHE A 36 2.70 -4.48 -8.35
N LEU A 37 1.36 -4.62 -8.36
CA LEU A 37 0.60 -4.98 -9.57
C LEU A 37 0.66 -3.88 -10.64
N LEU A 38 0.94 -2.63 -10.26
CA LEU A 38 1.14 -1.53 -11.21
C LEU A 38 2.30 -1.83 -12.18
N PHE A 39 3.27 -2.67 -11.77
CA PHE A 39 4.46 -2.99 -12.57
C PHE A 39 4.15 -3.82 -13.81
N TYR A 40 3.02 -4.52 -13.81
CA TYR A 40 2.58 -5.35 -14.92
C TYR A 40 1.55 -4.68 -15.82
N SER A 41 1.11 -3.46 -15.46
CA SER A 41 0.13 -2.73 -16.25
C SER A 41 0.75 -2.07 -17.49
N GLU A 42 0.06 -2.17 -18.62
CA GLU A 42 0.40 -1.47 -19.86
C GLU A 42 -0.20 -0.05 -19.92
N LYS A 43 -1.05 0.31 -18.95
CA LYS A 43 -1.69 1.64 -18.91
C LYS A 43 -0.66 2.75 -18.65
N PRO A 44 -0.60 3.81 -19.48
CA PRO A 44 0.34 4.91 -19.31
C PRO A 44 0.32 5.56 -17.93
N GLU A 45 -0.88 5.72 -17.33
CA GLU A 45 -1.02 6.31 -16.00
C GLU A 45 -0.36 5.48 -14.89
N TYR A 46 -0.38 4.15 -15.01
CA TYR A 46 0.20 3.25 -13.99
C TYR A 46 1.71 3.13 -14.16
N ILE A 47 2.19 3.20 -15.40
CA ILE A 47 3.63 3.32 -15.69
C ILE A 47 4.19 4.63 -15.11
N ALA A 48 3.49 5.76 -15.29
CA ALA A 48 3.90 7.03 -14.71
C ALA A 48 3.91 7.00 -13.17
N LEU A 49 2.89 6.36 -12.57
CA LEU A 49 2.83 6.18 -11.12
C LEU A 49 3.99 5.31 -10.60
N HIS A 50 4.33 4.24 -11.32
CA HIS A 50 5.49 3.40 -11.00
C HIS A 50 6.81 4.19 -10.99
N GLU A 51 7.04 5.00 -12.01
CA GLU A 51 8.24 5.86 -12.10
C GLU A 51 8.30 6.90 -10.96
N ALA A 52 7.14 7.45 -10.57
CA ALA A 52 7.05 8.36 -9.43
C ALA A 52 7.42 7.67 -8.11
N ILE A 53 6.96 6.42 -7.90
CA ILE A 53 7.33 5.61 -6.74
C ILE A 53 8.84 5.38 -6.69
N ILE A 54 9.45 4.96 -7.82
CA ILE A 54 10.91 4.75 -7.89
C ILE A 54 11.67 6.04 -7.57
N THR A 55 11.25 7.16 -8.17
CA THR A 55 11.86 8.47 -7.95
C THR A 55 11.83 8.86 -6.48
N TYR A 56 10.73 8.57 -5.78
CA TYR A 56 10.62 8.83 -4.34
C TYR A 56 11.58 7.97 -3.52
N PHE A 57 11.72 6.68 -3.84
CA PHE A 57 12.69 5.82 -3.15
C PHE A 57 14.15 6.24 -3.38
N VAL A 58 14.48 6.74 -4.57
CA VAL A 58 15.79 7.35 -4.85
C VAL A 58 16.02 8.57 -3.96
N PHE A 59 15.01 9.45 -3.84
CA PHE A 59 15.07 10.59 -2.91
C PHE A 59 15.30 10.14 -1.46
N LEU A 60 14.58 9.11 -0.97
CA LEU A 60 14.77 8.60 0.39
C LEU A 60 16.18 8.05 0.62
N ARG A 61 16.71 7.30 -0.35
CA ARG A 61 18.10 6.80 -0.31
C ARG A 61 19.09 7.95 -0.24
N ASP A 62 18.95 8.95 -1.11
CA ASP A 62 19.89 10.07 -1.16
C ASP A 62 19.86 10.88 0.14
N ARG A 63 18.68 11.03 0.76
CA ARG A 63 18.54 11.62 2.10
C ARG A 63 19.19 10.75 3.18
N ALA A 64 19.08 9.43 3.09
CA ALA A 64 19.77 8.52 3.99
C ALA A 64 21.30 8.56 3.84
N ALA A 65 21.82 8.78 2.64
CA ALA A 65 23.25 8.91 2.40
C ALA A 65 23.80 10.29 2.83
N ALA A 66 22.98 11.34 2.81
CA ALA A 66 23.39 12.71 3.11
C ALA A 66 23.68 12.97 4.61
N GLY A 67 23.30 12.06 5.51
CA GLY A 67 23.58 12.17 6.94
C GLY A 67 22.33 12.05 7.82
N PRO A 68 22.45 12.42 9.12
CA PRO A 68 21.36 12.25 10.08
C PRO A 68 20.16 13.15 9.77
N VAL A 69 18.95 12.60 9.93
CA VAL A 69 17.66 13.27 9.74
C VAL A 69 16.95 13.46 11.08
N SER A 70 16.17 14.53 11.17
CA SER A 70 15.30 14.75 12.32
C SER A 70 14.14 13.74 12.37
N GLU A 71 13.55 13.57 13.55
CA GLU A 71 12.36 12.72 13.70
C GLU A 71 11.16 13.22 12.89
N GLY A 72 11.03 14.55 12.73
CA GLY A 72 9.96 15.14 11.93
C GLY A 72 10.09 14.79 10.44
N GLU A 73 11.33 14.81 9.93
CA GLU A 73 11.63 14.40 8.55
C GLU A 73 11.37 12.91 8.36
N LEU A 74 11.84 12.05 9.28
CA LEU A 74 11.55 10.61 9.24
C LEU A 74 10.05 10.32 9.24
N ARG A 75 9.29 11.03 10.09
CA ARG A 75 7.83 10.89 10.16
C ARG A 75 7.14 11.30 8.87
N ASN A 76 7.63 12.36 8.22
CA ASN A 76 7.02 12.86 6.99
C ASN A 76 7.43 12.05 5.76
N TRP A 77 8.63 11.47 5.74
CA TRP A 77 9.19 10.79 4.57
C TRP A 77 9.02 9.28 4.59
N CYS A 78 9.15 8.64 5.76
CA CYS A 78 9.27 7.18 5.86
C CYS A 78 8.11 6.48 6.58
N CYS A 79 7.19 7.22 7.22
CA CYS A 79 5.99 6.61 7.82
C CYS A 79 4.87 6.31 6.82
N PHE A 80 4.98 6.79 5.56
CA PHE A 80 4.01 6.58 4.49
C PHE A 80 2.55 6.65 4.97
N LYS A 81 2.06 7.87 5.21
CA LYS A 81 0.67 8.05 5.68
C LYS A 81 -0.28 7.32 4.75
N GLU A 82 -1.04 6.38 5.31
CA GLU A 82 -1.99 5.60 4.55
C GLU A 82 -3.12 6.49 4.03
N VAL A 83 -3.44 6.35 2.75
CA VAL A 83 -4.67 6.96 2.21
C VAL A 83 -5.84 6.18 2.80
N ARG A 84 -6.85 6.90 3.29
CA ARG A 84 -8.05 6.24 3.83
C ARG A 84 -8.63 5.30 2.78
N GLN A 85 -8.93 4.06 3.18
CA GLN A 85 -9.46 3.04 2.29
C GLN A 85 -10.79 3.52 1.69
N ASN A 86 -11.03 3.16 0.42
CA ASN A 86 -12.30 3.45 -0.23
C ASN A 86 -13.42 2.72 0.54
N PRO A 87 -14.46 3.41 1.02
CA PRO A 87 -15.53 2.75 1.76
C PRO A 87 -16.33 1.88 0.79
N LEU A 88 -16.08 0.57 0.82
CA LEU A 88 -16.83 -0.43 0.07
C LEU A 88 -17.86 -1.15 0.95
N GLY A 89 -18.06 -0.67 2.19
CA GLY A 89 -19.06 -1.21 3.13
C GLY A 89 -19.35 -0.31 4.34
N PHE A 90 -19.92 -0.93 5.37
CA PHE A 90 -20.23 -0.30 6.66
C PHE A 90 -19.13 -0.66 7.68
N SER A 91 -18.60 0.31 8.41
CA SER A 91 -17.58 0.10 9.45
C SER A 91 -17.95 0.84 10.73
N VAL A 92 -17.97 0.13 11.85
CA VAL A 92 -18.22 0.70 13.18
C VAL A 92 -17.01 1.49 13.69
N SER A 93 -15.79 1.11 13.28
CA SER A 93 -14.53 1.66 13.80
C SER A 93 -13.71 2.48 12.80
N GLY A 94 -14.32 2.96 11.72
CA GLY A 94 -13.68 3.82 10.71
C GLY A 94 -12.86 3.07 9.65
N ASN A 95 -12.27 3.82 8.72
CA ASN A 95 -11.49 3.32 7.57
C ASN A 95 -10.03 3.79 7.58
N GLY A 96 -9.56 4.29 8.72
CA GLY A 96 -8.18 4.73 8.90
C GLY A 96 -7.29 3.53 9.18
N GLY A 97 -6.37 3.24 8.27
CA GLY A 97 -5.36 2.21 8.53
C GLY A 97 -4.26 2.72 9.46
N ALA A 98 -3.56 1.77 10.09
CA ALA A 98 -2.41 2.05 10.94
C ALA A 98 -1.18 2.21 10.04
N GLY A 99 -0.98 3.43 9.53
CA GLY A 99 0.20 3.76 8.73
C GLY A 99 1.51 3.30 9.41
N LEU A 100 2.56 3.11 8.61
CA LEU A 100 3.80 2.52 9.08
C LEU A 100 4.46 3.41 10.16
N GLY A 101 4.67 2.85 11.34
CA GLY A 101 5.11 3.58 12.53
C GLY A 101 6.55 4.10 12.46
N MET A 102 6.98 4.80 13.51
CA MET A 102 8.34 5.34 13.60
C MET A 102 9.43 4.26 13.60
N ASP A 103 9.12 3.06 14.13
CA ASP A 103 10.07 1.94 14.12
C ASP A 103 10.36 1.47 12.70
N PHE A 104 9.32 1.38 11.86
CA PHE A 104 9.49 1.13 10.43
C PHE A 104 10.29 2.25 9.77
N ALA A 105 9.98 3.52 10.06
CA ALA A 105 10.68 4.67 9.49
C ALA A 105 12.18 4.65 9.79
N ARG A 106 12.57 4.35 11.04
CA ARG A 106 13.98 4.22 11.45
C ARG A 106 14.67 3.05 10.76
N ASN A 107 14.02 1.88 10.75
CA ASN A 107 14.57 0.70 10.11
C ASN A 107 14.77 0.90 8.60
N LEU A 108 13.80 1.52 7.92
CA LEU A 108 13.91 1.83 6.51
C LEU A 108 15.09 2.78 6.25
N HIS A 109 15.18 3.88 7.00
CA HIS A 109 16.27 4.84 6.85
C HIS A 109 17.65 4.23 7.08
N ALA A 110 17.81 3.43 8.13
CA ALA A 110 19.08 2.77 8.44
C ALA A 110 19.51 1.76 7.36
N ASN A 111 18.55 1.08 6.74
CA ASN A 111 18.83 0.03 5.77
C ASN A 111 18.78 0.48 4.31
N LEU A 112 18.25 1.66 4.00
CA LEU A 112 18.15 2.19 2.62
C LEU A 112 19.51 2.24 1.91
N ASN A 113 20.56 2.63 2.63
CA ASN A 113 21.93 2.67 2.08
C ASN A 113 22.55 1.27 1.89
N VAL A 114 22.07 0.27 2.62
CA VAL A 114 22.60 -1.11 2.63
C VAL A 114 21.90 -1.97 1.58
N ILE A 115 20.57 -1.87 1.50
CA ILE A 115 19.74 -2.67 0.61
C ILE A 115 19.77 -2.11 -0.83
N PHE A 116 19.95 -0.79 -0.98
CA PHE A 116 19.78 -0.08 -2.24
C PHE A 116 20.94 0.86 -2.65
N PRO A 117 22.23 0.48 -2.49
CA PRO A 117 23.35 1.38 -2.80
C PRO A 117 23.38 1.83 -4.28
N ASP A 118 22.86 1.02 -5.20
CA ASP A 118 22.81 1.31 -6.65
C ASP A 118 21.39 1.47 -7.21
N PHE A 119 20.38 1.56 -6.35
CA PHE A 119 18.98 1.67 -6.77
C PHE A 119 18.75 2.94 -7.60
N GLY A 120 18.23 2.83 -8.82
CA GLY A 120 18.08 3.96 -9.73
C GLY A 120 19.37 4.43 -10.44
N LYS A 121 20.57 3.89 -10.13
CA LYS A 121 21.80 4.19 -10.90
C LYS A 121 21.88 3.47 -12.24
N ARG A 122 21.07 2.42 -12.44
CA ARG A 122 20.85 1.81 -13.74
C ARG A 122 19.41 2.08 -14.16
N ARG A 123 19.24 2.92 -15.19
CA ARG A 123 18.04 2.90 -16.01
C ARG A 123 18.10 1.61 -16.81
N SER A 124 17.51 0.52 -16.30
CA SER A 124 17.37 -0.69 -17.07
C SER A 124 16.64 -0.33 -18.37
N PRO A 125 17.17 -0.60 -19.57
CA PRO A 125 16.44 -0.37 -20.82
C PRO A 125 15.23 -1.31 -20.99
N LYS A 126 14.88 -2.10 -19.98
CA LYS A 126 13.91 -3.18 -20.07
C LYS A 126 13.22 -3.40 -18.72
N ALA A 127 12.02 -2.83 -18.61
CA ALA A 127 10.92 -3.45 -17.84
C ALA A 127 10.57 -4.88 -18.36
N ALA A 128 11.21 -5.34 -19.43
CA ALA A 128 10.95 -6.63 -20.07
C ALA A 128 11.63 -7.86 -19.44
N THR A 129 12.49 -7.71 -18.42
CA THR A 129 13.29 -8.86 -17.91
C THR A 129 12.67 -9.58 -16.72
N TRP A 130 11.64 -9.04 -16.07
CA TRP A 130 10.85 -9.76 -15.05
C TRP A 130 9.75 -10.66 -15.65
N ARG A 131 9.71 -10.78 -16.98
CA ARG A 131 8.64 -11.46 -17.73
C ARG A 131 8.96 -12.92 -18.10
N LYS A 132 10.06 -13.50 -17.61
CA LYS A 132 10.56 -14.82 -18.06
C LYS A 132 10.91 -15.82 -16.95
N SER A 133 10.34 -15.66 -15.76
CA SER A 133 10.45 -16.67 -14.70
C SER A 133 9.09 -16.92 -14.05
N ALA A 134 8.15 -17.44 -14.84
CA ALA A 134 6.98 -18.18 -14.42
C ALA A 134 6.65 -19.19 -15.53
#